data_AF-A0A4V2I6W6-F1
#
_entry.id   AF-A0A4V2I6W6-F1
#
_cell.length_a   1.000
_cell.length_b   1.000
_cell.length_c   1.000
_cell.angle_alpha   90.00
_cell.angle_beta   90.00
_cell.angle_gamma   90.00
#
_symmetry.space_group_name_H-M   'P 1'
#
loop_
_entity.id
_entity.type
_entity.pdbx_description
1 polymer ?
#
loop_
_entity_poly.entity_id
_entity_poly.type
_entity_poly.pdbx_seq_one_letter_code
_entity_poly.pdbx_strand_id
1 'polypeptide(L)'
;MTLKPTMKTFTIKTLVMSSWLWSFSVFSDTSSNHHVAINIIKECQPDAERRQNQIVLFHSDVFSLSGWNHISDESISAEFLGVALPPERYDFSTSNYIADPTCGGEITYRTVLVKKLTDWHHQHANGLEINFAGSPTKVESLASIIIELKIHSAETVIPHTTALNEAYGEYISQEELLALDNGNINLSITLFEQGANDPSTLSLNASYLSSLTPSSIMDEWIHIEVPLAALDFYKEQNYSDTPILMEDVSKSEFVGIRLNPESQNGKVLRHFLNGQLPDDIPELFKEYHVSIKRVALVTR
;
A
#
# COMPACT_ATOMS: atom_id res chain seq x y z
N MET A 1 -76.31 -32.89 5.44
CA MET A 1 -75.95 -31.47 5.61
C MET A 1 -74.54 -31.30 5.05
N THR A 2 -74.46 -30.69 3.87
CA THR A 2 -73.27 -30.65 3.03
C THR A 2 -72.66 -29.25 3.16
N LEU A 3 -71.52 -29.12 3.84
CA LEU A 3 -70.79 -27.86 3.96
C LEU A 3 -69.70 -27.81 2.89
N LYS A 4 -69.86 -26.89 1.93
CA LYS A 4 -68.86 -26.56 0.91
C LYS A 4 -67.77 -25.66 1.53
N PRO A 5 -66.48 -25.90 1.26
CA PRO A 5 -65.44 -24.93 1.59
C PRO A 5 -65.31 -23.87 0.48
N THR A 6 -65.29 -22.61 0.89
CA THR A 6 -65.05 -21.43 0.05
C THR A 6 -63.55 -21.26 -0.15
N MET A 7 -63.04 -21.46 -1.38
CA MET A 7 -61.69 -21.07 -1.75
C MET A 7 -61.60 -19.54 -1.84
N LYS A 8 -60.69 -18.95 -1.06
CA LYS A 8 -60.24 -17.56 -1.25
C LYS A 8 -59.03 -17.55 -2.18
N THR A 9 -59.19 -16.93 -3.34
CA THR A 9 -58.12 -16.64 -4.30
C THR A 9 -57.27 -15.50 -3.75
N PHE A 10 -55.97 -15.74 -3.53
CA PHE A 10 -54.98 -14.69 -3.29
C PHE A 10 -54.32 -14.31 -4.62
N THR A 11 -54.48 -13.07 -5.03
CA THR A 11 -53.77 -12.48 -6.17
C THR A 11 -52.41 -12.00 -5.68
N ILE A 12 -51.34 -12.75 -5.97
CA ILE A 12 -49.97 -12.29 -5.79
C ILE A 12 -49.65 -11.36 -6.97
N LYS A 13 -49.55 -10.05 -6.71
CA LYS A 13 -48.96 -9.10 -7.65
C LYS A 13 -47.45 -9.31 -7.66
N THR A 14 -46.93 -9.84 -8.75
CA THR A 14 -45.50 -9.91 -9.05
C THR A 14 -44.98 -8.47 -9.21
N LEU A 15 -44.17 -8.01 -8.26
CA LEU A 15 -43.40 -6.78 -8.38
C LEU A 15 -42.15 -7.11 -9.22
N VAL A 16 -42.06 -6.56 -10.43
CA VAL A 16 -40.84 -6.63 -11.24
C VAL A 16 -39.87 -5.60 -10.66
N MET A 17 -38.96 -6.05 -9.79
CA MET A 17 -37.79 -5.27 -9.42
C MET A 17 -36.76 -5.38 -10.55
N SER A 18 -36.50 -4.26 -11.21
CA SER A 18 -35.37 -4.08 -12.12
C SER A 18 -34.07 -4.18 -11.34
N SER A 19 -33.41 -5.34 -11.42
CA SER A 19 -32.04 -5.54 -10.97
C SER A 19 -31.09 -4.78 -11.89
N TRP A 20 -30.47 -3.72 -11.38
CA TRP A 20 -29.24 -3.17 -11.95
C TRP A 20 -28.13 -4.17 -11.66
N LEU A 21 -27.83 -5.02 -12.66
CA LEU A 21 -26.64 -5.87 -12.66
C LEU A 21 -25.44 -4.96 -12.90
N TRP A 22 -24.66 -4.72 -11.84
CA TRP A 22 -23.27 -4.32 -12.00
C TRP A 22 -22.54 -5.52 -12.59
N SER A 23 -22.15 -5.41 -13.86
CA SER A 23 -21.26 -6.36 -14.49
C SER A 23 -19.85 -6.08 -13.97
N PHE A 24 -19.35 -6.94 -13.09
CA PHE A 24 -17.91 -7.04 -12.86
C PHE A 24 -17.31 -7.77 -14.05
N SER A 25 -16.59 -7.04 -14.89
CA SER A 25 -15.69 -7.63 -15.86
C SER A 25 -14.54 -8.29 -15.11
N VAL A 26 -14.60 -9.61 -14.93
CA VAL A 26 -13.43 -10.40 -14.58
C VAL A 26 -12.57 -10.49 -15.83
N PHE A 27 -11.56 -9.63 -15.94
CA PHE A 27 -10.49 -9.84 -16.90
C PHE A 27 -9.62 -10.98 -16.38
N SER A 28 -9.65 -12.11 -17.09
CA SER A 28 -8.71 -13.22 -16.87
C SER A 28 -7.35 -12.81 -17.42
N ASP A 29 -6.39 -12.58 -16.53
CA ASP A 29 -5.02 -12.21 -16.90
C ASP A 29 -4.24 -13.42 -17.42
N THR A 30 -3.77 -13.34 -18.66
CA THR A 30 -2.75 -14.22 -19.22
C THR A 30 -1.40 -13.77 -18.69
N SER A 31 -1.12 -14.09 -17.42
CA SER A 31 0.07 -13.66 -16.70
C SER A 31 1.35 -14.12 -17.41
N SER A 32 1.95 -13.22 -18.17
CA SER A 32 3.41 -13.25 -18.33
C SER A 32 3.98 -13.01 -16.94
N ASN A 33 4.67 -14.02 -16.39
CA ASN A 33 5.21 -13.95 -15.04
C ASN A 33 6.33 -12.89 -14.97
N HIS A 34 5.94 -11.63 -14.80
CA HIS A 34 6.86 -10.58 -14.43
C HIS A 34 7.18 -10.75 -12.94
N HIS A 35 8.14 -11.64 -12.67
CA HIS A 35 8.56 -11.95 -11.31
C HIS A 35 9.27 -10.74 -10.70
N VAL A 36 8.69 -10.20 -9.62
CA VAL A 36 9.39 -9.31 -8.69
C VAL A 36 10.48 -10.12 -7.98
N ALA A 37 11.70 -9.62 -7.99
CA ALA A 37 12.82 -10.27 -7.33
C ALA A 37 12.96 -9.72 -5.91
N ILE A 38 12.93 -10.60 -4.92
CA ILE A 38 13.17 -10.26 -3.50
C ILE A 38 14.36 -11.10 -3.04
N ASN A 39 15.48 -10.44 -2.75
CA ASN A 39 16.72 -11.10 -2.37
C ASN A 39 17.23 -10.58 -1.02
N ILE A 40 17.72 -11.47 -0.15
CA ILE A 40 18.42 -11.07 1.07
C ILE A 40 19.81 -10.53 0.69
N ILE A 41 20.13 -9.35 1.20
CA ILE A 41 21.42 -8.67 1.05
C ILE A 41 22.32 -9.11 2.21
N LYS A 42 23.32 -9.93 1.93
CA LYS A 42 24.30 -10.37 2.95
C LYS A 42 25.38 -9.34 3.24
N GLU A 43 25.68 -8.50 2.24
CA GLU A 43 26.70 -7.46 2.32
C GLU A 43 26.09 -6.15 1.86
N CYS A 44 26.02 -5.18 2.77
CA CYS A 44 25.36 -3.91 2.49
C CYS A 44 26.12 -3.00 1.52
N GLN A 45 27.39 -3.30 1.23
CA GLN A 45 28.22 -2.49 0.36
C GLN A 45 27.66 -2.49 -1.06
N PRO A 46 27.48 -1.32 -1.69
CA PRO A 46 27.04 -1.25 -3.07
C PRO A 46 28.18 -1.76 -3.96
N ASP A 47 27.92 -2.83 -4.71
CA ASP A 47 28.70 -3.14 -5.91
C ASP A 47 28.68 -1.88 -6.78
N ALA A 48 29.83 -1.21 -6.94
CA ALA A 48 29.95 -0.04 -7.80
C ALA A 48 29.43 -0.32 -9.22
N GLU A 49 29.53 -1.58 -9.66
CA GLU A 49 29.00 -2.09 -10.92
C GLU A 49 27.46 -2.04 -11.00
N ARG A 50 26.74 -2.24 -9.89
CA ARG A 50 25.27 -2.15 -9.86
C ARG A 50 24.74 -0.75 -10.16
N ARG A 51 25.57 0.31 -10.12
CA ARG A 51 25.09 1.69 -10.30
C ARG A 51 25.01 2.13 -11.76
N GLN A 52 25.54 1.34 -12.70
CA GLN A 52 25.43 1.69 -14.12
C GLN A 52 23.95 1.64 -14.52
N ASN A 53 23.46 2.68 -15.22
CA ASN A 53 22.06 2.85 -15.63
C ASN A 53 21.05 3.00 -14.48
N GLN A 54 21.47 3.55 -13.33
CA GLN A 54 20.54 3.83 -12.23
C GLN A 54 20.42 5.32 -11.93
N ILE A 55 19.18 5.78 -11.77
CA ILE A 55 18.85 7.06 -11.14
C ILE A 55 18.67 6.80 -9.66
N VAL A 56 19.69 7.13 -8.86
CA VAL A 56 19.62 6.97 -7.39
C VAL A 56 18.76 8.08 -6.82
N LEU A 57 17.60 7.70 -6.30
CA LEU A 57 16.65 8.62 -5.70
C LEU A 57 16.99 8.88 -4.23
N PHE A 58 17.37 7.84 -3.49
CA PHE A 58 17.73 7.91 -2.08
C PHE A 58 18.93 6.99 -1.79
N HIS A 59 19.91 7.52 -1.03
CA HIS A 59 21.13 6.82 -0.57
C HIS A 59 21.78 7.64 0.57
N SER A 60 22.83 7.11 1.21
CA SER A 60 23.63 7.84 2.23
C SER A 60 24.21 9.18 1.78
N ASP A 61 24.25 9.43 0.46
CA ASP A 61 24.76 10.67 -0.15
C ASP A 61 23.63 11.52 -0.78
N VAL A 62 22.39 11.03 -0.76
CA VAL A 62 21.22 11.66 -1.40
C VAL A 62 20.04 11.61 -0.42
N PHE A 63 19.82 12.73 0.27
CA PHE A 63 18.80 12.89 1.32
C PHE A 63 17.53 13.57 0.78
N SER A 64 16.83 12.90 -0.13
CA SER A 64 15.65 13.42 -0.83
C SER A 64 14.31 12.91 -0.27
N LEU A 65 14.35 12.16 0.84
CA LEU A 65 13.18 11.49 1.39
C LEU A 65 12.34 12.46 2.22
N SER A 66 11.05 12.49 1.90
CA SER A 66 10.00 13.26 2.56
C SER A 66 8.80 12.34 2.85
N GLY A 67 7.69 12.90 3.31
CA GLY A 67 6.45 12.16 3.50
C GLY A 67 5.40 12.97 4.23
N TRP A 68 4.33 12.30 4.64
CA TRP A 68 3.24 12.88 5.43
C TRP A 68 3.03 12.05 6.70
N ASN A 69 2.55 12.69 7.76
CA ASN A 69 2.17 12.03 9.01
C ASN A 69 0.87 12.65 9.55
N HIS A 70 -0.18 11.85 9.65
CA HIS A 70 -1.45 12.24 10.27
C HIS A 70 -1.50 11.94 11.78
N ILE A 71 -0.61 11.06 12.28
CA ILE A 71 -0.63 10.62 13.68
C ILE A 71 -0.26 11.76 14.64
N SER A 72 0.64 12.64 14.21
CA SER A 72 1.08 13.82 14.97
C SER A 72 0.13 15.01 14.89
N ASP A 73 -0.96 14.93 14.10
CA ASP A 73 -1.93 16.01 13.98
C ASP A 73 -2.89 15.98 15.18
N GLU A 74 -2.73 16.95 16.09
CA GLU A 74 -3.55 17.07 17.30
C GLU A 74 -5.05 17.10 17.00
N SER A 75 -5.48 17.63 15.84
CA SER A 75 -6.89 17.78 15.48
C SER A 75 -7.60 16.45 15.18
N ILE A 76 -6.83 15.41 14.85
CA ILE A 76 -7.33 14.05 14.51
C ILE A 76 -6.63 12.95 15.31
N SER A 77 -5.83 13.31 16.31
CA SER A 77 -5.07 12.37 17.18
C SER A 77 -5.94 11.27 17.82
N ALA A 78 -7.22 11.54 18.06
CA ALA A 78 -8.17 10.56 18.57
C ALA A 78 -8.37 9.34 17.64
N GLU A 79 -8.17 9.50 16.33
CA GLU A 79 -8.21 8.40 15.36
C GLU A 79 -7.08 7.40 15.57
N PHE A 80 -6.00 7.79 16.27
CA PHE A 80 -4.75 7.04 16.38
C PHE A 80 -4.45 6.57 17.81
N LEU A 81 -5.43 6.55 18.73
CA LEU A 81 -5.23 6.16 20.13
C LEU A 81 -4.71 4.72 20.35
N GLY A 82 -4.74 3.86 19.32
CA GLY A 82 -4.31 2.46 19.39
C GLY A 82 -2.94 2.15 18.78
N VAL A 83 -2.19 3.15 18.31
CA VAL A 83 -0.84 2.93 17.78
C VAL A 83 0.16 2.59 18.91
N ALA A 84 1.20 1.81 18.59
CA ALA A 84 2.08 1.19 19.58
C ALA A 84 3.14 2.12 20.18
N LEU A 85 3.50 3.20 19.48
CA LEU A 85 4.55 4.14 19.86
C LEU A 85 3.97 5.53 20.13
N PRO A 86 4.69 6.41 20.85
CA PRO A 86 4.26 7.78 20.99
C PRO A 86 4.33 8.55 19.65
N PRO A 87 3.46 9.56 19.42
CA PRO A 87 3.30 10.23 18.12
C PRO A 87 4.60 10.73 17.46
N GLU A 88 5.56 11.21 18.26
CA GLU A 88 6.83 11.77 17.76
C GLU A 88 7.71 10.72 17.08
N ARG A 89 7.44 9.42 17.30
CA ARG A 89 8.16 8.31 16.66
C ARG A 89 7.72 8.07 15.22
N TYR A 90 6.59 8.64 14.80
CA TYR A 90 6.08 8.54 13.43
C TYR A 90 6.46 9.76 12.56
N ASP A 91 7.10 10.76 13.16
CA ASP A 91 7.44 12.01 12.48
C ASP A 91 8.60 11.87 11.49
N PHE A 92 8.51 12.67 10.43
CA PHE A 92 9.56 12.81 9.43
C PHE A 92 10.62 13.79 9.92
N SER A 93 11.69 13.26 10.49
CA SER A 93 12.77 14.08 11.05
C SER A 93 14.13 13.73 10.44
N THR A 94 15.04 14.71 10.39
CA THR A 94 16.44 14.47 10.04
C THR A 94 17.17 13.62 11.09
N SER A 95 16.65 13.53 12.32
CA SER A 95 17.15 12.62 13.35
C SER A 95 16.94 11.14 13.00
N ASN A 96 16.09 10.85 12.02
CA ASN A 96 15.82 9.49 11.56
C ASN A 96 16.90 8.97 10.60
N TYR A 97 17.83 9.83 10.16
CA TYR A 97 19.02 9.42 9.44
C TYR A 97 20.06 8.88 10.42
N ILE A 98 20.18 7.56 10.49
CA ILE A 98 21.04 6.87 11.46
C ILE A 98 21.97 5.88 10.78
N ALA A 99 23.18 5.73 11.33
CA ALA A 99 24.09 4.67 10.92
C ALA A 99 23.55 3.31 11.39
N ASP A 100 23.41 2.35 10.47
CA ASP A 100 22.98 0.99 10.80
C ASP A 100 24.19 0.04 10.88
N PRO A 101 24.55 -0.48 12.07
CA PRO A 101 25.71 -1.36 12.22
C PRO A 101 25.54 -2.71 11.52
N THR A 102 24.30 -3.17 11.28
CA THR A 102 24.03 -4.39 10.50
C THR A 102 24.24 -4.17 9.01
N CYS A 103 24.45 -2.93 8.59
CA CYS A 103 24.69 -2.51 7.22
C CYS A 103 26.08 -1.90 7.03
N GLY A 104 27.07 -2.33 7.82
CA GLY A 104 28.44 -1.79 7.73
C GLY A 104 28.55 -0.32 8.16
N GLY A 105 27.57 0.21 8.90
CA GLY A 105 27.54 1.60 9.34
C GLY A 105 27.00 2.58 8.30
N GLU A 106 26.39 2.11 7.21
CA GLU A 106 25.74 2.98 6.24
C GLU A 106 24.63 3.82 6.90
N ILE A 107 24.47 5.06 6.41
CA ILE A 107 23.37 5.93 6.85
C ILE A 107 22.09 5.46 6.18
N THR A 108 21.10 5.18 7.02
CA THR A 108 19.77 4.70 6.63
C THR A 108 18.72 5.68 7.15
N TYR A 109 17.54 5.69 6.53
CA TYR A 109 16.38 6.40 7.06
C TYR A 109 15.49 5.43 7.83
N ARG A 110 15.34 5.66 9.14
CA ARG A 110 14.57 4.81 10.04
C ARG A 110 13.21 5.44 10.36
N THR A 111 12.11 4.74 10.08
CA THR A 111 10.76 5.23 10.36
C THR A 111 9.79 4.09 10.69
N VAL A 112 8.55 4.43 11.04
CA VAL A 112 7.45 3.48 11.22
C VAL A 112 6.32 3.84 10.27
N LEU A 113 6.00 2.91 9.35
CA LEU A 113 4.91 3.08 8.40
C LEU A 113 3.61 2.50 8.96
N VAL A 114 2.55 3.29 9.02
CA VAL A 114 1.28 2.92 9.66
C VAL A 114 0.09 2.89 8.69
N LYS A 115 -0.65 1.77 8.68
CA LYS A 115 -1.93 1.59 7.95
C LYS A 115 -3.05 1.33 8.95
N LYS A 116 -4.14 2.10 8.87
CA LYS A 116 -5.43 1.79 9.54
C LYS A 116 -6.13 0.65 8.79
N LEU A 117 -6.77 -0.25 9.53
CA LEU A 117 -7.49 -1.39 8.95
C LEU A 117 -9.01 -1.21 8.98
N THR A 118 -9.55 -0.23 9.70
CA THR A 118 -10.99 -0.05 9.85
C THR A 118 -11.57 0.96 8.84
N ASP A 119 -11.15 2.24 8.91
CA ASP A 119 -11.74 3.33 8.12
C ASP A 119 -10.82 3.83 6.99
N TRP A 120 -11.42 4.31 5.89
CA TRP A 120 -10.69 4.82 4.72
C TRP A 120 -10.13 6.23 4.96
N HIS A 121 -10.65 6.96 5.95
CA HIS A 121 -10.19 8.31 6.27
C HIS A 121 -8.80 8.20 6.92
N HIS A 122 -7.82 8.91 6.34
CA HIS A 122 -6.42 8.83 6.75
C HIS A 122 -5.89 7.38 6.84
N GLN A 123 -6.38 6.49 5.97
CA GLN A 123 -6.05 5.07 6.06
C GLN A 123 -4.55 4.80 6.00
N HIS A 124 -3.83 5.56 5.17
CA HIS A 124 -2.37 5.65 5.21
C HIS A 124 -2.01 6.74 6.20
N ALA A 125 -1.93 6.36 7.47
CA ALA A 125 -1.68 7.30 8.56
C ALA A 125 -0.36 8.06 8.35
N ASN A 126 0.62 7.43 7.72
CA ASN A 126 1.77 8.08 7.14
C ASN A 126 2.27 7.32 5.90
N GLY A 127 3.23 7.90 5.19
CA GLY A 127 3.88 7.28 4.05
C GLY A 127 5.09 8.08 3.57
N LEU A 128 5.97 7.41 2.83
CA LEU A 128 7.19 8.03 2.32
C LEU A 128 6.96 8.56 0.92
N GLU A 129 7.55 9.70 0.61
CA GLU A 129 7.56 10.27 -0.74
C GLU A 129 8.99 10.71 -1.10
N ILE A 130 9.46 10.30 -2.28
CA ILE A 130 10.73 10.73 -2.85
C ILE A 130 10.46 11.37 -4.21
N ASN A 131 10.74 12.66 -4.32
CA ASN A 131 10.62 13.42 -5.56
C ASN A 131 11.93 13.30 -6.37
N PHE A 132 11.83 13.20 -7.70
CA PHE A 132 12.99 12.98 -8.59
C PHE A 132 13.87 14.22 -8.80
N ALA A 133 13.85 15.17 -7.86
CA ALA A 133 14.68 16.39 -7.83
C ALA A 133 14.77 17.15 -9.17
N GLY A 134 13.67 17.24 -9.91
CA GLY A 134 13.63 17.95 -11.21
C GLY A 134 14.14 17.15 -12.41
N SER A 135 14.32 15.84 -12.28
CA SER A 135 14.59 14.91 -13.38
C SER A 135 13.41 13.94 -13.57
N PRO A 136 12.28 14.39 -14.12
CA PRO A 136 11.18 13.49 -14.49
C PRO A 136 11.68 12.34 -15.34
N THR A 137 11.17 11.14 -15.09
CA THR A 137 11.59 9.92 -15.78
C THR A 137 10.47 9.43 -16.67
N LYS A 138 10.75 9.29 -17.97
CA LYS A 138 9.77 8.78 -18.93
C LYS A 138 9.47 7.30 -18.69
N VAL A 139 8.22 6.90 -18.82
CA VAL A 139 7.78 5.50 -18.70
C VAL A 139 8.60 4.59 -19.63
N GLU A 140 8.78 4.98 -20.89
CA GLU A 140 9.53 4.18 -21.88
C GLU A 140 11.01 3.95 -21.53
N SER A 141 11.61 4.82 -20.71
CA SER A 141 13.01 4.73 -20.29
C SER A 141 13.21 3.84 -19.06
N LEU A 142 12.14 3.50 -18.33
CA LEU A 142 12.20 2.77 -17.09
C LEU A 142 12.24 1.25 -17.33
N ALA A 143 13.13 0.56 -16.62
CA ALA A 143 13.25 -0.89 -16.62
C ALA A 143 12.68 -1.49 -15.33
N SER A 144 13.10 -0.98 -14.17
CA SER A 144 12.65 -1.45 -12.86
C SER A 144 12.80 -0.38 -11.77
N ILE A 145 12.17 -0.62 -10.62
CA ILE A 145 12.34 0.12 -9.37
C ILE A 145 13.14 -0.78 -8.42
N ILE A 146 14.15 -0.23 -7.76
CA ILE A 146 14.93 -0.90 -6.71
C ILE A 146 14.64 -0.23 -5.38
N ILE A 147 14.29 -1.03 -4.38
CA ILE A 147 14.20 -0.61 -2.98
C ILE A 147 15.03 -1.57 -2.13
N GLU A 148 15.92 -1.00 -1.31
CA GLU A 148 16.67 -1.75 -0.32
C GLU A 148 16.30 -1.28 1.09
N LEU A 149 15.71 -2.18 1.85
CA LEU A 149 15.18 -1.89 3.18
C LEU A 149 15.38 -3.07 4.14
N LYS A 150 15.20 -2.81 5.42
CA LYS A 150 15.16 -3.79 6.50
C LYS A 150 13.92 -3.52 7.34
N ILE A 151 13.23 -4.59 7.76
CA ILE A 151 12.04 -4.52 8.61
C ILE A 151 12.39 -5.07 9.98
N HIS A 152 12.29 -4.25 11.03
CA HIS A 152 12.74 -4.60 12.37
C HIS A 152 11.62 -5.33 13.11
N SER A 153 11.85 -6.59 13.48
CA SER A 153 10.83 -7.43 14.15
C SER A 153 10.43 -6.87 15.51
N ALA A 154 11.38 -6.30 16.25
CA ALA A 154 11.20 -5.89 17.63
C ALA A 154 10.16 -4.76 17.84
N GLU A 155 9.94 -3.94 16.81
CA GLU A 155 9.03 -2.78 16.87
C GLU A 155 7.93 -2.84 15.80
N THR A 156 7.94 -3.85 14.93
CA THR A 156 6.87 -4.04 13.94
C THR A 156 5.65 -4.70 14.59
N VAL A 157 4.48 -4.10 14.40
CA VAL A 157 3.20 -4.61 14.92
C VAL A 157 2.30 -4.96 13.75
N ILE A 158 1.94 -6.24 13.64
CA ILE A 158 1.02 -6.75 12.63
C ILE A 158 -0.07 -7.54 13.36
N PRO A 159 -1.35 -7.11 13.29
CA PRO A 159 -2.43 -7.86 13.90
C PRO A 159 -2.47 -9.28 13.35
N HIS A 160 -2.43 -10.26 14.25
CA HIS A 160 -2.64 -11.65 13.87
C HIS A 160 -4.11 -11.89 13.48
N THR A 161 -4.37 -12.96 12.73
CA THR A 161 -5.73 -13.35 12.32
C THR A 161 -6.69 -13.48 13.52
N THR A 162 -6.19 -13.92 14.68
CA THR A 162 -7.00 -13.98 15.91
C THR A 162 -7.44 -12.59 16.38
N ALA A 163 -6.54 -11.60 16.41
CA ALA A 163 -6.88 -10.24 16.80
C ALA A 163 -7.84 -9.59 15.80
N LEU A 164 -7.64 -9.81 14.50
CA LEU A 164 -8.58 -9.37 13.47
C LEU A 164 -9.96 -10.01 13.66
N ASN A 165 -10.03 -11.29 14.01
CA ASN A 165 -11.30 -11.98 14.22
C ASN A 165 -12.01 -11.53 15.49
N GLU A 166 -11.27 -11.28 16.57
CA GLU A 166 -11.81 -10.68 17.80
C GLU A 166 -12.37 -9.28 17.55
N ALA A 167 -11.72 -8.48 16.70
CA ALA A 167 -12.15 -7.12 16.38
C ALA A 167 -13.30 -7.06 15.35
N TYR A 168 -13.24 -7.88 14.30
CA TYR A 168 -14.07 -7.71 13.10
C TYR A 168 -14.98 -8.91 12.77
N GLY A 169 -14.80 -10.06 13.42
CA GLY A 169 -15.47 -11.31 13.06
C GLY A 169 -16.99 -11.30 13.23
N GLU A 170 -17.54 -10.36 13.99
CA GLU A 170 -19.00 -10.15 14.10
C GLU A 170 -19.58 -9.33 12.93
N TYR A 171 -18.74 -8.61 12.18
CA TYR A 171 -19.18 -7.68 11.13
C TYR A 171 -18.96 -8.21 9.72
N ILE A 172 -17.96 -9.07 9.52
CA ILE A 172 -17.59 -9.64 8.22
C ILE A 172 -17.37 -11.15 8.33
N SER A 173 -17.48 -11.84 7.20
CA SER A 173 -17.17 -13.27 7.12
C SER A 173 -15.68 -13.56 7.28
N GLN A 174 -15.34 -14.82 7.60
CA GLN A 174 -13.95 -15.26 7.67
C GLN A 174 -13.20 -15.10 6.34
N GLU A 175 -13.89 -15.27 5.20
CA GLU A 175 -13.32 -15.07 3.87
C GLU A 175 -12.96 -13.60 3.64
N GLU A 176 -13.87 -12.68 3.99
CA GLU A 176 -13.62 -11.24 3.91
C GLU A 176 -12.51 -10.79 4.87
N LEU A 177 -12.41 -11.41 6.05
CA LEU A 177 -11.34 -11.13 7.00
C LEU A 177 -9.96 -11.53 6.45
N LEU A 178 -9.88 -12.73 5.85
CA LEU A 178 -8.66 -13.18 5.17
C LEU A 178 -8.37 -12.37 3.90
N ALA A 179 -9.38 -11.76 3.28
CA ALA A 179 -9.18 -10.83 2.17
C ALA A 179 -8.72 -9.44 2.64
N LEU A 180 -9.16 -9.01 3.82
CA LEU A 180 -8.71 -7.77 4.46
C LEU A 180 -7.22 -7.86 4.77
N ASP A 181 -6.82 -8.85 5.56
CA ASP A 181 -5.40 -9.06 5.89
C ASP A 181 -5.10 -10.50 6.33
N ASN A 182 -3.88 -10.96 6.05
CA ASN A 182 -3.40 -12.30 6.37
C ASN A 182 -2.14 -12.30 7.27
N GLY A 183 -1.76 -11.15 7.82
CA GLY A 183 -0.58 -11.01 8.66
C GLY A 183 0.75 -10.90 7.90
N ASN A 184 0.72 -10.81 6.56
CA ASN A 184 1.91 -10.45 5.79
C ASN A 184 2.23 -8.95 5.92
N ILE A 185 3.47 -8.60 5.63
CA ILE A 185 3.84 -7.20 5.39
C ILE A 185 3.45 -6.88 3.95
N ASN A 186 2.57 -5.89 3.76
CA ASN A 186 2.23 -5.43 2.42
C ASN A 186 2.70 -3.99 2.22
N LEU A 187 3.50 -3.76 1.20
CA LEU A 187 4.09 -2.46 0.88
C LEU A 187 3.67 -2.07 -0.54
N SER A 188 2.91 -0.98 -0.65
CA SER A 188 2.60 -0.37 -1.94
C SER A 188 3.75 0.52 -2.38
N ILE A 189 4.13 0.37 -3.64
CA ILE A 189 5.15 1.15 -4.32
C ILE A 189 4.46 1.85 -5.47
N THR A 190 4.34 3.18 -5.41
CA THR A 190 3.60 3.96 -6.43
C THR A 190 4.51 5.00 -7.08
N LEU A 191 4.69 4.91 -8.38
CA LEU A 191 5.21 6.00 -9.20
C LEU A 191 4.06 6.95 -9.54
N PHE A 192 4.30 8.26 -9.46
CA PHE A 192 3.28 9.27 -9.70
C PHE A 192 3.76 10.38 -10.62
N GLU A 193 2.84 10.97 -11.40
CA GLU A 193 3.11 12.14 -12.22
C GLU A 193 2.84 13.47 -11.49
N GLN A 194 3.21 14.58 -12.14
CA GLN A 194 2.93 15.92 -11.62
C GLN A 194 1.43 16.10 -11.39
N GLY A 195 1.05 16.55 -10.19
CA GLY A 195 -0.36 16.80 -9.83
C GLY A 195 -1.00 15.71 -8.97
N ALA A 196 -0.33 14.57 -8.75
CA ALA A 196 -0.83 13.48 -7.91
C ALA A 196 -0.99 13.80 -6.41
N ASN A 197 -0.64 15.02 -5.98
CA ASN A 197 -0.90 15.54 -4.63
C ASN A 197 -2.20 16.35 -4.55
N ASP A 198 -2.83 16.67 -5.69
CA ASP A 198 -4.13 17.34 -5.75
C ASP A 198 -5.19 16.32 -6.23
N PRO A 199 -6.10 15.87 -5.35
CA PRO A 199 -7.10 14.88 -5.72
C PRO A 199 -8.04 15.36 -6.85
N SER A 200 -8.16 16.66 -7.09
CA SER A 200 -8.99 17.17 -8.19
C SER A 200 -8.31 17.11 -9.56
N THR A 201 -6.99 16.90 -9.60
CA THR A 201 -6.21 16.81 -10.83
C THR A 201 -6.14 15.36 -11.30
N LEU A 202 -6.52 15.11 -12.56
CA LEU A 202 -6.33 13.80 -13.19
C LEU A 202 -4.84 13.52 -13.34
N SER A 203 -4.34 12.47 -12.68
CA SER A 203 -2.92 12.12 -12.66
C SER A 203 -2.68 10.66 -13.03
N LEU A 204 -1.66 10.38 -13.84
CA LEU A 204 -1.10 9.04 -14.05
C LEU A 204 -0.35 8.55 -12.81
N ASN A 205 -0.64 7.31 -12.45
CA ASN A 205 0.08 6.54 -11.45
C ASN A 205 0.42 5.14 -11.99
N ALA A 206 1.44 4.53 -11.41
CA ALA A 206 1.74 3.12 -11.61
C ALA A 206 2.13 2.51 -10.28
N SER A 207 1.42 1.47 -9.83
CA SER A 207 1.60 0.89 -8.51
C SER A 207 1.92 -0.59 -8.55
N TYR A 208 2.58 -1.06 -7.50
CA TYR A 208 2.75 -2.49 -7.22
C TYR A 208 2.59 -2.73 -5.72
N LEU A 209 1.77 -3.72 -5.37
CA LEU A 209 1.58 -4.16 -4.00
C LEU A 209 2.45 -5.39 -3.73
N SER A 210 3.56 -5.19 -3.01
CA SER A 210 4.39 -6.28 -2.52
C SER A 210 3.71 -6.97 -1.34
N SER A 211 3.81 -8.30 -1.25
CA SER A 211 3.42 -9.08 -0.05
C SER A 211 4.60 -9.92 0.42
N LEU A 212 5.06 -9.67 1.64
CA LEU A 212 6.26 -10.27 2.23
C LEU A 212 5.87 -11.06 3.48
N THR A 213 6.32 -12.32 3.56
CA THR A 213 6.09 -13.14 4.75
C THR A 213 7.09 -12.78 5.85
N PRO A 214 6.63 -12.29 7.03
CA PRO A 214 7.50 -11.77 8.09
C PRO A 214 8.64 -12.71 8.49
N SER A 215 8.34 -14.00 8.67
CA SER A 215 9.30 -15.02 9.12
C SER A 215 10.48 -15.26 8.16
N SER A 216 10.42 -14.74 6.94
CA SER A 216 11.46 -14.93 5.91
C SER A 216 12.35 -13.71 5.68
N ILE A 217 11.96 -12.53 6.16
CA ILE A 217 12.58 -11.25 5.78
C ILE A 217 12.80 -10.28 6.94
N MET A 218 12.16 -10.48 8.09
CA MET A 218 12.39 -9.60 9.24
C MET A 218 13.84 -9.66 9.71
N ASP A 219 14.34 -8.51 10.15
CA ASP A 219 15.70 -8.24 10.60
C ASP A 219 16.81 -8.44 9.57
N GLU A 220 16.45 -8.82 8.34
CA GLU A 220 17.34 -8.93 7.20
C GLU A 220 17.27 -7.68 6.32
N TRP A 221 18.40 -7.34 5.68
CA TRP A 221 18.38 -6.39 4.58
C TRP A 221 17.86 -7.10 3.33
N ILE A 222 16.85 -6.54 2.69
CA ILE A 222 16.28 -7.09 1.46
C ILE A 222 16.43 -6.11 0.31
N HIS A 223 16.60 -6.67 -0.89
CA HIS A 223 16.59 -5.99 -2.17
C HIS A 223 15.31 -6.39 -2.91
N ILE A 224 14.42 -5.42 -3.14
CA ILE A 224 13.20 -5.59 -3.92
C ILE A 224 13.43 -4.92 -5.28
N GLU A 225 13.37 -5.70 -6.34
CA GLU A 225 13.38 -5.20 -7.71
C GLU A 225 12.02 -5.44 -8.37
N VAL A 226 11.30 -4.36 -8.64
CA VAL A 226 9.99 -4.37 -9.29
C VAL A 226 10.18 -4.00 -10.77
N PRO A 227 10.11 -4.94 -11.71
CA PRO A 227 10.17 -4.61 -13.13
C PRO A 227 8.97 -3.75 -13.52
N LEU A 228 9.16 -2.83 -14.48
CA LEU A 228 8.10 -1.93 -14.95
C LEU A 228 6.84 -2.68 -15.38
N ALA A 229 7.02 -3.88 -15.96
CA ALA A 229 5.92 -4.72 -16.44
C ALA A 229 5.11 -5.41 -15.32
N ALA A 230 5.55 -5.30 -14.06
CA ALA A 230 4.77 -5.74 -12.90
C ALA A 230 3.92 -4.61 -12.29
N LEU A 231 4.01 -3.37 -12.79
CA LEU A 231 3.21 -2.26 -12.28
C LEU A 231 1.82 -2.25 -12.93
N ASP A 232 0.80 -1.97 -12.13
CA ASP A 232 -0.54 -1.63 -12.58
C ASP A 232 -0.61 -0.13 -12.89
N PHE A 233 -0.88 0.22 -14.15
CA PHE A 233 -1.00 1.61 -14.58
C PHE A 233 -2.44 2.08 -14.52
N TYR A 234 -2.66 3.28 -14.00
CA TYR A 234 -4.00 3.88 -13.89
C TYR A 234 -3.93 5.40 -13.89
N LYS A 235 -5.03 6.04 -14.27
CA LYS A 235 -5.27 7.46 -13.99
C LYS A 235 -6.15 7.58 -12.76
N GLU A 236 -5.81 8.49 -11.87
CA GLU A 236 -6.55 8.78 -10.65
C GLU A 236 -7.11 10.20 -10.70
N GLN A 237 -8.38 10.36 -10.31
CA GLN A 237 -8.99 11.65 -9.99
C GLN A 237 -10.07 11.45 -8.93
N ASN A 238 -10.07 12.28 -7.90
CA ASN A 238 -10.98 12.20 -6.74
C ASN A 238 -10.98 10.81 -6.10
N TYR A 239 -9.80 10.19 -5.94
CA TYR A 239 -9.61 8.85 -5.39
C TYR A 239 -10.33 7.74 -6.19
N SER A 240 -10.53 7.96 -7.49
CA SER A 240 -11.15 7.02 -8.41
C SER A 240 -10.15 6.61 -9.49
N ASP A 241 -9.84 5.32 -9.54
CA ASP A 241 -8.84 4.75 -10.44
C ASP A 241 -9.47 4.31 -11.76
N THR A 242 -8.85 4.68 -12.87
CA THR A 242 -9.18 4.21 -14.21
C THR A 242 -7.95 3.50 -14.80
N PRO A 243 -7.97 2.15 -14.91
CA PRO A 243 -6.86 1.40 -15.48
C PRO A 243 -6.50 1.89 -16.90
N ILE A 244 -5.20 1.90 -17.22
CA ILE A 244 -4.68 2.28 -18.53
C ILE A 244 -3.55 1.33 -18.95
N LEU A 245 -3.35 1.13 -20.25
CA LEU A 245 -2.26 0.29 -20.73
C LEU A 245 -0.94 1.07 -20.72
N MET A 246 0.16 0.40 -20.40
CA MET A 246 1.50 1.01 -20.40
C MET A 246 1.86 1.66 -21.76
N GLU A 247 1.40 1.07 -22.88
CA GLU A 247 1.66 1.59 -24.23
C GLU A 247 1.08 3.00 -24.46
N ASP A 248 -0.07 3.30 -23.86
CA ASP A 248 -0.77 4.59 -23.97
C ASP A 248 -0.06 5.71 -23.21
N VAL A 249 0.81 5.34 -22.26
CA VAL A 249 1.50 6.28 -21.35
C VAL A 249 3.01 6.22 -21.48
N SER A 250 3.54 5.54 -22.49
CA SER A 250 4.98 5.38 -22.75
C SER A 250 5.78 6.69 -22.75
N LYS A 251 5.16 7.79 -23.20
CA LYS A 251 5.76 9.13 -23.26
C LYS A 251 5.51 10.01 -22.03
N SER A 252 4.66 9.56 -21.11
CA SER A 252 4.41 10.26 -19.85
C SER A 252 5.64 10.19 -18.95
N GLU A 253 5.68 11.07 -17.95
CA GLU A 253 6.81 11.20 -17.04
C GLU A 253 6.35 11.03 -15.59
N PHE A 254 7.06 10.18 -14.85
CA PHE A 254 6.94 10.12 -13.41
C PHE A 254 7.86 11.16 -12.78
N VAL A 255 7.39 11.79 -11.70
CA VAL A 255 8.12 12.85 -10.97
C VAL A 255 8.48 12.43 -9.54
N GLY A 256 7.94 11.31 -9.06
CA GLY A 256 8.24 10.80 -7.74
C GLY A 256 7.78 9.36 -7.53
N ILE A 257 8.11 8.86 -6.34
CA ILE A 257 7.74 7.53 -5.84
C ILE A 257 7.20 7.65 -4.40
N ARG A 258 6.14 6.90 -4.08
CA ARG A 258 5.60 6.75 -2.73
C ARG A 258 5.76 5.32 -2.24
N LEU A 259 6.01 5.17 -0.94
CA LEU A 259 6.02 3.88 -0.24
C LEU A 259 5.01 3.92 0.90
N ASN A 260 3.99 3.06 0.82
CA ASN A 260 2.87 3.06 1.75
C ASN A 260 2.70 1.68 2.38
N PRO A 261 2.44 1.61 3.70
CA PRO A 261 2.00 0.37 4.31
C PRO A 261 0.59 0.04 3.83
N GLU A 262 0.31 -1.23 3.60
CA GLU A 262 -1.01 -1.67 3.13
C GLU A 262 -1.55 -2.90 3.86
N SER A 263 -2.86 -3.08 3.72
CA SER A 263 -3.54 -4.35 3.93
C SER A 263 -3.25 -5.31 2.76
N GLN A 264 -3.82 -6.52 2.77
CA GLN A 264 -3.52 -7.52 1.72
C GLN A 264 -3.94 -7.08 0.31
N ASN A 265 -4.97 -6.24 0.19
CA ASN A 265 -5.54 -5.83 -1.08
C ASN A 265 -5.75 -4.31 -1.19
N GLY A 266 -5.10 -3.54 -0.32
CA GLY A 266 -5.24 -2.08 -0.24
C GLY A 266 -6.55 -1.58 0.39
N LYS A 267 -7.49 -2.48 0.72
CA LYS A 267 -8.78 -2.12 1.33
C LYS A 267 -8.72 -2.10 2.86
N VAL A 268 -9.63 -1.34 3.45
CA VAL A 268 -9.97 -1.38 4.88
C VAL A 268 -11.33 -2.04 5.11
N LEU A 269 -11.65 -2.40 6.35
CA LEU A 269 -12.90 -3.02 6.78
C LEU A 269 -14.14 -2.34 6.21
N ARG A 270 -14.18 -1.01 6.21
CA ARG A 270 -15.32 -0.22 5.71
C ARG A 270 -15.72 -0.55 4.27
N HIS A 271 -14.81 -1.04 3.44
CA HIS A 271 -15.11 -1.50 2.08
C HIS A 271 -16.02 -2.74 2.07
N PHE A 272 -15.89 -3.62 3.05
CA PHE A 272 -16.70 -4.84 3.22
C PHE A 272 -18.05 -4.55 3.86
N LEU A 273 -18.18 -3.40 4.55
CA LEU A 273 -19.41 -2.95 5.20
C LEU A 273 -20.26 -2.02 4.32
N ASN A 274 -20.02 -2.01 3.00
CA ASN A 274 -20.70 -1.11 2.05
C ASN A 274 -20.66 0.37 2.46
N GLY A 275 -19.56 0.80 3.10
CA GLY A 275 -19.37 2.18 3.55
C GLY A 275 -19.99 2.53 4.91
N GLN A 276 -20.77 1.63 5.53
CA GLN A 276 -21.39 1.85 6.83
C GLN A 276 -20.48 1.34 7.94
N LEU A 277 -19.89 2.26 8.70
CA LEU A 277 -19.01 1.93 9.82
C LEU A 277 -19.75 2.14 11.15
N PRO A 278 -19.98 1.09 11.95
CA PRO A 278 -20.48 1.24 13.33
C PRO A 278 -19.52 2.04 14.20
N ASP A 279 -20.07 2.88 15.09
CA ASP A 279 -19.31 3.83 15.92
C ASP A 279 -18.38 3.15 16.95
N ASP A 280 -18.63 1.88 17.27
CA ASP A 280 -17.93 1.11 18.29
C ASP A 280 -16.91 0.10 17.73
N ILE A 281 -16.69 0.07 16.41
CA ILE A 281 -15.68 -0.81 15.82
C ILE A 281 -14.29 -0.36 16.29
N PRO A 282 -13.48 -1.25 16.87
CA PRO A 282 -12.11 -0.93 17.24
C PRO A 282 -11.26 -0.62 16.00
N GLU A 283 -10.41 0.39 16.07
CA GLU A 283 -9.39 0.64 15.06
C GLU A 283 -8.18 -0.27 15.32
N LEU A 284 -7.70 -0.96 14.28
CA LEU A 284 -6.46 -1.73 14.33
C LEU A 284 -5.47 -1.16 13.33
N PHE A 285 -4.19 -1.24 13.67
CA PHE A 285 -3.11 -0.69 12.87
C PHE A 285 -2.12 -1.78 12.45
N LYS A 286 -1.58 -1.65 11.25
CA LYS A 286 -0.32 -2.30 10.86
C LYS A 286 0.79 -1.28 10.93
N GLU A 287 1.84 -1.58 11.68
CA GLU A 287 2.95 -0.68 11.91
C GLU A 287 4.26 -1.38 11.50
N TYR A 288 4.86 -0.95 10.41
CA TYR A 288 6.11 -1.51 9.92
C TYR A 288 7.27 -0.64 10.35
N HIS A 289 8.06 -1.13 11.28
CA HIS A 289 9.30 -0.46 11.61
C HIS A 289 10.33 -0.75 10.51
N VAL A 290 10.71 0.26 9.73
CA VAL A 290 11.60 0.10 8.56
C VAL A 290 12.86 0.94 8.67
N SER A 291 13.98 0.39 8.21
CA SER A 291 15.16 1.15 7.79
C SER A 291 15.28 1.06 6.28
N ILE A 292 15.40 2.19 5.59
CA ILE A 292 15.63 2.23 4.15
C ILE A 292 17.05 2.70 3.92
N LYS A 293 17.79 2.02 3.05
CA LYS A 293 19.14 2.44 2.65
C LYS A 293 19.20 2.95 1.21
N ARG A 294 18.30 2.47 0.35
CA ARG A 294 18.34 2.83 -1.06
C ARG A 294 16.97 2.78 -1.71
N VAL A 295 16.72 3.78 -2.56
CA VAL A 295 15.66 3.75 -3.58
C VAL A 295 16.27 4.23 -4.89
N ALA A 296 16.06 3.49 -5.98
CA ALA A 296 16.59 3.83 -7.28
C ALA A 296 15.66 3.39 -8.42
N LEU A 297 15.80 4.02 -9.57
CA LEU A 297 15.20 3.60 -10.83
C LEU A 297 16.29 3.01 -11.72
N VAL A 298 16.02 1.88 -12.37
CA VAL A 298 16.88 1.31 -13.39
C VAL A 298 16.38 1.75 -14.75
N THR A 299 17.24 2.34 -15.58
CA THR A 299 16.89 2.78 -16.93
C THR A 299 17.32 1.75 -17.99
N ARG A 300 16.62 1.73 -19.13
CA ARG A 300 16.94 0.89 -20.28
C ARG A 300 18.15 1.38 -21.08
#